data_AF-A0A2K6R5R6-F1
#
_entry.id   AF-A0A2K6R5R6-F1
#
_cell.length_a   1.000
_cell.length_b   1.000
_cell.length_c   1.000
_cell.angle_alpha   90.00
_cell.angle_beta   90.00
_cell.angle_gamma   90.00
#
_symmetry.space_group_name_H-M   'P 1'
#
loop_
_entity.id
_entity.type
_entity.pdbx_description
1 polymer ?
#
loop_
_entity_poly.entity_id
_entity_poly.type
_entity_poly.pdbx_seq_one_letter_code
_entity_poly.pdbx_strand_id
1 'polypeptide(L)'
;GSIFRQTKMEEHNAQGQGNELQYELSSMQGWHIEMEDAHTAVIALPTRLETWSFFAVAKYCCEHLLDHIANNQGFKGSAGAPSVENVKNGIRTGFLEIDEHMRVMAEKKDGADRSGSTAVSVLLSPQHTYFTNCGDSRGLLCRNRKFISSQIHVKGSLAVSIALGDFDYKCIHGKGPTEQLVSTEPKVHDIERPEEDDQFTILACDGIWDVVRNEELCDFVRSGLEVSDDPEKVCNEVVDTYNISVILICFPNAPKVSAEAGKKEAELDKYLEYTKMDMSFCISLFFFLKATNEKVLTKIATEPSDFSKIICETPSSHK
;
A
#
# COMPACT_ATOMS: atom_id res chain seq x y z
N GLY A 1 -19.87 -15.50 -12.13
CA GLY A 1 -19.11 -15.40 -10.87
C GLY A 1 -17.81 -16.13 -11.05
N SER A 2 -16.71 -15.39 -11.04
CA SER A 2 -15.35 -15.81 -11.37
C SER A 2 -14.54 -16.06 -10.09
N ILE A 3 -14.90 -17.11 -9.35
CA ILE A 3 -14.19 -17.49 -8.11
C ILE A 3 -13.67 -18.92 -8.28
N PHE A 4 -12.38 -19.12 -8.00
CA PHE A 4 -11.75 -20.44 -8.03
C PHE A 4 -12.30 -21.36 -6.92
N ARG A 5 -12.32 -22.68 -7.15
CA ARG A 5 -12.66 -23.65 -6.09
C ARG A 5 -11.52 -23.87 -5.09
N GLN A 6 -10.32 -23.38 -5.37
CA GLN A 6 -9.11 -23.50 -4.55
C GLN A 6 -8.20 -22.29 -4.82
N THR A 7 -7.64 -21.66 -3.77
CA THR A 7 -6.73 -20.51 -3.90
C THR A 7 -5.48 -20.84 -4.70
N LYS A 8 -5.09 -19.92 -5.58
CA LYS A 8 -3.79 -19.99 -6.24
C LYS A 8 -2.79 -19.17 -5.41
N MET A 9 -1.86 -19.88 -4.76
CA MET A 9 -0.85 -19.32 -3.85
C MET A 9 0.49 -19.04 -4.54
N GLU A 10 0.48 -18.73 -5.84
CA GLU A 10 1.73 -18.43 -6.56
C GLU A 10 2.08 -16.96 -6.29
N GLU A 11 3.18 -16.75 -5.57
CA GLU A 11 3.71 -15.43 -5.22
C GLU A 11 4.63 -14.89 -6.32
N HIS A 12 4.52 -13.60 -6.59
CA HIS A 12 5.40 -12.86 -7.49
C HIS A 12 6.13 -11.78 -6.72
N ASN A 13 7.43 -12.00 -6.51
CA ASN A 13 8.30 -11.12 -5.76
C ASN A 13 9.29 -10.38 -6.66
N ALA A 14 9.63 -9.16 -6.28
CA ALA A 14 10.78 -8.45 -6.81
C ALA A 14 11.37 -7.53 -5.74
N GLN A 15 12.65 -7.21 -5.90
CA GLN A 15 13.39 -6.45 -4.90
C GLN A 15 14.43 -5.55 -5.55
N GLY A 16 14.84 -4.51 -4.84
CA GLY A 16 15.92 -3.66 -5.28
C GLY A 16 16.33 -2.59 -4.29
N GLN A 17 17.43 -1.92 -4.61
CA GLN A 17 18.02 -0.90 -3.75
C GLN A 17 18.65 0.23 -4.56
N GLY A 18 18.69 1.43 -3.97
CA GLY A 18 19.32 2.62 -4.53
C GLY A 18 18.63 3.90 -4.06
N ASN A 19 19.28 5.05 -4.23
CA ASN A 19 18.85 6.32 -3.61
C ASN A 19 18.62 6.18 -2.08
N GLU A 20 19.41 5.33 -1.43
CA GLU A 20 19.32 4.98 0.01
C GLU A 20 17.99 4.31 0.41
N LEU A 21 17.23 3.84 -0.58
CA LEU A 21 16.02 3.06 -0.39
C LEU A 21 16.33 1.58 -0.63
N GLN A 22 15.66 0.73 0.11
CA GLN A 22 15.45 -0.67 -0.24
C GLN A 22 13.96 -0.87 -0.46
N TYR A 23 13.56 -1.62 -1.48
CA TYR A 23 12.17 -1.99 -1.67
C TYR A 23 12.02 -3.47 -1.93
N GLU A 24 10.85 -3.95 -1.53
CA GLU A 24 10.36 -5.28 -1.77
C GLU A 24 8.94 -5.16 -2.30
N LEU A 25 8.59 -6.01 -3.24
CA LEU A 25 7.22 -6.19 -3.67
C LEU A 25 6.88 -7.67 -3.62
N SER A 26 5.63 -7.94 -3.24
CA SER A 26 5.05 -9.27 -3.27
C SER A 26 3.60 -9.14 -3.71
N SER A 27 3.14 -10.08 -4.51
CA SER A 27 1.78 -10.11 -5.04
C SER A 27 1.32 -11.54 -5.23
N MET A 28 0.02 -11.75 -4.98
CA MET A 28 -0.59 -13.07 -4.99
C MET A 28 -1.98 -12.99 -5.59
N GLN A 29 -2.31 -13.93 -6.48
CA GLN A 29 -3.58 -13.94 -7.21
C GLN A 29 -4.79 -14.27 -6.31
N GLY A 30 -4.61 -15.14 -5.32
CA GLY A 30 -5.67 -15.51 -4.38
C GLY A 30 -6.85 -16.25 -5.03
N TRP A 31 -8.07 -15.74 -4.80
CA TRP A 31 -9.33 -16.38 -5.20
C TRP A 31 -9.82 -15.99 -6.61
N HIS A 32 -9.18 -15.00 -7.24
CA HIS A 32 -9.57 -14.48 -8.54
C HIS A 32 -9.16 -15.42 -9.68
N ILE A 33 -9.93 -15.44 -10.78
CA ILE A 33 -9.60 -16.26 -11.96
C ILE A 33 -8.37 -15.72 -12.71
N GLU A 34 -8.20 -14.40 -12.74
CA GLU A 34 -7.07 -13.72 -13.36
C GLU A 34 -6.36 -12.83 -12.33
N MET A 35 -5.04 -12.67 -12.47
CA MET A 35 -4.27 -11.70 -11.71
C MET A 35 -4.42 -10.34 -12.36
N GLU A 36 -5.17 -9.45 -11.72
CA GLU A 36 -5.39 -8.08 -12.22
C GLU A 36 -4.33 -7.10 -11.70
N ASP A 37 -3.67 -7.43 -10.59
CA ASP A 37 -2.65 -6.57 -9.99
C ASP A 37 -1.38 -6.51 -10.83
N ALA A 38 -0.82 -5.30 -10.94
CA ALA A 38 0.56 -5.10 -11.37
C ALA A 38 1.23 -4.03 -10.51
N HIS A 39 2.54 -4.09 -10.48
CA HIS A 39 3.39 -3.20 -9.70
C HIS A 39 4.51 -2.63 -10.59
N THR A 40 4.93 -1.41 -10.27
CA THR A 40 6.12 -0.79 -10.84
C THR A 40 6.96 -0.25 -9.72
N ALA A 41 8.26 -0.54 -9.80
CA ALA A 41 9.27 -0.02 -8.91
C ALA A 41 10.45 0.47 -9.75
N VAL A 42 10.65 1.78 -9.77
CA VAL A 42 11.74 2.43 -10.50
C VAL A 42 12.54 3.26 -9.51
N ILE A 43 13.79 2.86 -9.30
CA ILE A 43 14.78 3.66 -8.59
C ILE A 43 15.62 4.40 -9.63
N ALA A 44 15.93 5.65 -9.35
CA ALA A 44 16.70 6.55 -10.20
C ALA A 44 16.01 6.83 -11.55
N LEU A 45 15.12 7.81 -11.54
CA LEU A 45 14.39 8.24 -12.74
C LEU A 45 15.33 8.85 -13.81
N PRO A 46 15.01 8.69 -15.10
CA PRO A 46 15.81 9.26 -16.18
C PRO A 46 15.71 10.79 -16.23
N THR A 47 16.59 11.42 -17.01
CA THR A 47 16.50 12.83 -17.41
C THR A 47 16.58 13.83 -16.23
N ARG A 48 17.72 13.89 -15.53
CA ARG A 48 18.00 14.85 -14.42
C ARG A 48 17.19 14.60 -13.14
N LEU A 49 16.58 13.42 -13.01
CA LEU A 49 15.81 12.99 -11.85
C LEU A 49 16.43 11.72 -11.25
N GLU A 50 17.74 11.53 -11.39
CA GLU A 50 18.44 10.30 -10.99
C GLU A 50 18.35 10.04 -9.47
N THR A 51 18.10 11.09 -8.69
CA THR A 51 17.88 11.02 -7.23
C THR A 51 16.42 10.80 -6.84
N TRP A 52 15.53 10.64 -7.82
CA TRP A 52 14.11 10.38 -7.62
C TRP A 52 13.81 8.90 -7.84
N SER A 53 12.75 8.43 -7.19
CA SER A 53 12.25 7.05 -7.32
C SER A 53 10.73 7.07 -7.43
N PHE A 54 10.15 6.12 -8.16
CA PHE A 54 8.71 6.01 -8.37
C PHE A 54 8.25 4.57 -8.13
N PHE A 55 7.19 4.43 -7.34
CA PHE A 55 6.55 3.13 -7.08
C PHE A 55 5.05 3.26 -7.27
N ALA A 56 4.42 2.27 -7.88
CA ALA A 56 2.98 2.26 -8.13
C ALA A 56 2.40 0.85 -8.09
N VAL A 57 1.15 0.75 -7.68
CA VAL A 57 0.32 -0.46 -7.76
C VAL A 57 -0.89 -0.12 -8.63
N ALA A 58 -0.91 -0.63 -9.86
CA ALA A 58 -2.02 -0.57 -10.83
C ALA A 58 -1.62 -1.11 -12.20
N LYS A 59 -2.37 -2.07 -12.75
CA LYS A 59 -2.10 -2.77 -14.02
C LYS A 59 -1.56 -1.88 -15.14
N TYR A 60 -2.36 -0.88 -15.52
CA TYR A 60 -2.02 0.00 -16.65
C TYR A 60 -1.06 1.14 -16.27
N CYS A 61 -1.08 1.58 -15.01
CA CYS A 61 -0.18 2.65 -14.56
C CYS A 61 1.27 2.21 -14.57
N CYS A 62 1.52 0.94 -14.28
CA CYS A 62 2.86 0.39 -14.15
C CYS A 62 3.73 0.62 -15.40
N GLU A 63 3.13 0.54 -16.59
CA GLU A 63 3.86 0.68 -17.85
C GLU A 63 3.92 2.13 -18.36
N HIS A 64 2.96 2.98 -18.02
CA HIS A 64 2.76 4.24 -18.74
C HIS A 64 2.68 5.49 -17.86
N LEU A 65 2.29 5.36 -16.59
CA LEU A 65 2.00 6.53 -15.74
C LEU A 65 3.23 7.39 -15.52
N LEU A 66 4.37 6.77 -15.22
CA LEU A 66 5.62 7.50 -15.01
C LEU A 66 6.03 8.33 -16.23
N ASP A 67 5.89 7.77 -17.44
CA ASP A 67 6.22 8.47 -18.68
C ASP A 67 5.31 9.67 -18.91
N HIS A 68 4.00 9.53 -18.67
CA HIS A 68 3.05 10.62 -18.75
C HIS A 68 3.32 11.71 -17.71
N ILE A 69 3.71 11.35 -16.48
CA ILE A 69 4.07 12.31 -15.43
C ILE A 69 5.36 13.05 -15.80
N ALA A 70 6.44 12.32 -16.07
CA ALA A 70 7.78 12.91 -16.24
C ALA A 70 7.92 13.73 -17.52
N ASN A 71 7.14 13.41 -18.58
CA ASN A 71 7.28 14.06 -19.87
C ASN A 71 6.36 15.26 -20.09
N ASN A 72 5.34 15.45 -19.26
CA ASN A 72 4.41 16.56 -19.43
C ASN A 72 4.98 17.92 -18.98
N GLN A 73 4.38 18.99 -19.47
CA GLN A 73 4.84 20.36 -19.23
C GLN A 73 4.58 20.81 -17.78
N GLY A 74 3.54 20.27 -17.12
CA GLY A 74 3.20 20.57 -15.73
C GLY A 74 4.33 20.16 -14.79
N PHE A 75 4.91 18.98 -15.03
CA PHE A 75 6.02 18.43 -14.26
C PHE A 75 7.35 19.14 -14.55
N LYS A 76 7.69 19.34 -15.84
CA LYS A 76 8.98 19.92 -16.25
C LYS A 76 9.20 21.35 -15.76
N GLY A 77 8.13 22.13 -15.59
CA GLY A 77 8.19 23.50 -15.09
C GLY A 77 9.14 24.41 -15.90
N SER A 78 9.72 25.42 -15.24
CA SER A 78 10.79 26.26 -15.79
C SER A 78 12.16 25.79 -15.30
N ALA A 79 13.15 25.72 -16.21
CA ALA A 79 14.54 25.30 -16.02
C ALA A 79 15.01 25.06 -14.56
N GLY A 80 15.10 23.79 -14.14
CA GLY A 80 15.58 23.40 -12.81
C GLY A 80 14.97 22.09 -12.32
N ALA A 81 15.15 21.79 -11.03
CA ALA A 81 14.36 20.75 -10.35
C ALA A 81 12.91 21.22 -10.20
N PRO A 82 11.92 20.32 -10.33
CA PRO A 82 10.51 20.71 -10.28
C PRO A 82 10.11 21.17 -8.87
N SER A 83 9.33 22.25 -8.79
CA SER A 83 8.72 22.67 -7.52
C SER A 83 7.63 21.68 -7.07
N VAL A 84 7.23 21.73 -5.80
CA VAL A 84 6.09 20.94 -5.28
C VAL A 84 4.83 21.11 -6.14
N GLU A 85 4.56 22.33 -6.59
CA GLU A 85 3.41 22.65 -7.44
C GLU A 85 3.56 22.08 -8.86
N ASN A 86 4.79 22.07 -9.41
CA ASN A 86 5.06 21.40 -10.69
C ASN A 86 4.84 19.89 -10.58
N VAL A 87 5.30 19.27 -9.48
CA VAL A 87 5.10 17.85 -9.26
C VAL A 87 3.61 17.52 -9.15
N LYS A 88 2.85 18.25 -8.32
CA LYS A 88 1.40 18.04 -8.15
C LYS A 88 0.64 18.21 -9.48
N ASN A 89 0.92 19.28 -10.22
CA ASN A 89 0.29 19.51 -11.52
C ASN A 89 0.72 18.50 -12.57
N GLY A 90 1.98 18.08 -12.55
CA GLY A 90 2.53 17.05 -13.42
C GLY A 90 1.88 15.70 -13.17
N ILE A 91 1.68 15.32 -11.91
CA ILE A 91 0.95 14.11 -11.54
C ILE A 91 -0.50 14.20 -12.02
N ARG A 92 -1.21 15.28 -11.70
CA ARG A 92 -2.60 15.48 -12.15
C ARG A 92 -2.73 15.39 -13.67
N THR A 93 -1.85 16.06 -14.40
CA THR A 93 -1.83 16.05 -15.87
C THR A 93 -1.54 14.65 -16.40
N GLY A 94 -0.56 13.95 -15.83
CA GLY A 94 -0.21 12.59 -16.23
C GLY A 94 -1.38 11.61 -16.08
N PHE A 95 -2.17 11.72 -15.01
CA PHE A 95 -3.38 10.92 -14.82
C PHE A 95 -4.50 11.22 -15.83
N LEU A 96 -4.67 12.49 -16.23
CA LEU A 96 -5.64 12.84 -17.27
C LEU A 96 -5.19 12.36 -18.65
N GLU A 97 -3.90 12.49 -18.96
CA GLU A 97 -3.33 12.06 -20.25
C GLU A 97 -3.36 10.54 -20.41
N ILE A 98 -3.01 9.77 -19.37
CA ILE A 98 -3.04 8.30 -19.43
C ILE A 98 -4.47 7.77 -19.58
N ASP A 99 -5.47 8.39 -18.93
CA ASP A 99 -6.87 7.99 -19.04
C ASP A 99 -7.44 8.25 -20.44
N GLU A 100 -7.07 9.38 -21.04
CA GLU A 100 -7.42 9.67 -22.44
C GLU A 100 -6.69 8.70 -23.39
N HIS A 101 -5.43 8.38 -23.12
CA HIS A 101 -4.69 7.39 -23.89
C HIS A 101 -5.36 6.01 -23.84
N MET A 102 -5.80 5.57 -22.66
CA MET A 102 -6.59 4.35 -22.48
C MET A 102 -7.91 4.39 -23.27
N ARG A 103 -8.62 5.53 -23.27
CA ARG A 103 -9.88 5.70 -24.02
C ARG A 103 -9.68 5.49 -25.51
N VAL A 104 -8.69 6.18 -26.09
CA VAL A 104 -8.35 6.07 -27.52
C VAL A 104 -7.96 4.64 -27.90
N MET A 105 -7.26 3.93 -27.01
CA MET A 105 -6.91 2.52 -27.26
C MET A 105 -8.10 1.58 -27.15
N ALA A 106 -9.02 1.80 -26.20
CA ALA A 106 -10.23 1.01 -26.06
C ALA A 106 -11.13 1.16 -27.29
N GLU A 107 -11.28 2.38 -27.82
CA GLU A 107 -12.02 2.66 -29.06
C GLU A 107 -11.42 1.92 -30.27
N LYS A 108 -10.09 1.85 -30.38
CA LYS A 108 -9.39 1.11 -31.46
C LYS A 108 -9.56 -0.41 -31.39
N LYS A 109 -9.89 -0.96 -30.22
CA LYS A 109 -10.12 -2.39 -29.99
C LYS A 109 -11.62 -2.75 -29.92
N ASP A 110 -12.46 -1.99 -30.63
CA ASP A 110 -13.92 -2.14 -30.67
C ASP A 110 -14.60 -2.11 -29.28
N GLY A 111 -13.98 -1.46 -28.28
CA GLY A 111 -14.55 -1.32 -26.94
C GLY A 111 -14.74 -2.64 -26.19
N ALA A 112 -13.97 -3.68 -26.54
CA ALA A 112 -14.02 -4.99 -25.90
C ALA A 112 -13.54 -4.94 -24.44
N ASP A 113 -12.63 -4.01 -24.13
CA ASP A 113 -12.14 -3.75 -22.78
C ASP A 113 -12.83 -2.50 -22.20
N ARG A 114 -13.60 -2.72 -21.13
CA ARG A 114 -14.29 -1.67 -20.37
C ARG A 114 -13.82 -1.62 -18.93
N SER A 115 -12.67 -2.21 -18.63
CA SER A 115 -12.15 -2.28 -17.27
C SER A 115 -11.78 -0.88 -16.74
N GLY A 116 -12.05 -0.69 -15.46
CA GLY A 116 -11.48 0.38 -14.65
C GLY A 116 -10.29 -0.14 -13.86
N SER A 117 -9.43 0.76 -13.40
CA SER A 117 -8.33 0.41 -12.49
C SER A 117 -8.15 1.52 -11.46
N THR A 118 -8.02 1.11 -10.20
CA THR A 118 -7.56 2.01 -9.15
C THR A 118 -6.05 2.19 -9.28
N ALA A 119 -5.51 3.27 -8.75
CA ALA A 119 -4.07 3.49 -8.73
C ALA A 119 -3.63 4.16 -7.45
N VAL A 120 -2.58 3.60 -6.85
CA VAL A 120 -1.82 4.26 -5.80
C VAL A 120 -0.36 4.31 -6.21
N SER A 121 0.28 5.45 -6.01
CA SER A 121 1.70 5.60 -6.27
C SER A 121 2.38 6.51 -5.27
N VAL A 122 3.70 6.37 -5.16
CA VAL A 122 4.56 7.30 -4.46
C VAL A 122 5.69 7.73 -5.38
N LEU A 123 5.85 9.04 -5.50
CA LEU A 123 7.02 9.65 -6.13
C LEU A 123 7.90 10.20 -5.00
N LEU A 124 9.12 9.69 -4.90
CA LEU A 124 10.10 10.07 -3.89
C LEU A 124 11.14 10.97 -4.53
N SER A 125 11.26 12.18 -4.01
CA SER A 125 12.37 13.09 -4.27
C SER A 125 13.31 13.10 -3.06
N PRO A 126 14.49 13.74 -3.16
CA PRO A 126 15.38 13.89 -2.00
C PRO A 126 14.72 14.54 -0.77
N GLN A 127 13.75 15.45 -0.98
CA GLN A 127 13.17 16.28 0.08
C GLN A 127 11.69 16.01 0.35
N HIS A 128 10.99 15.31 -0.55
CA HIS A 128 9.55 15.14 -0.46
C HIS A 128 9.12 13.75 -0.90
N THR A 129 8.08 13.26 -0.23
CA THR A 129 7.31 12.06 -0.56
C THR A 129 5.96 12.52 -1.09
N TYR A 130 5.66 12.20 -2.35
CA TYR A 130 4.38 12.55 -2.99
C TYR A 130 3.51 11.30 -3.12
N PHE A 131 2.56 11.13 -2.21
CA PHE A 131 1.54 10.10 -2.32
C PHE A 131 0.49 10.52 -3.34
N THR A 132 0.15 9.61 -4.23
CA THR A 132 -0.90 9.79 -5.22
C THR A 132 -1.92 8.68 -5.10
N ASN A 133 -3.19 9.03 -5.09
CA ASN A 133 -4.29 8.09 -4.98
C ASN A 133 -5.38 8.41 -6.00
N CYS A 134 -5.84 7.37 -6.70
CA CYS A 134 -6.94 7.38 -7.65
C CYS A 134 -7.74 6.08 -7.43
N GLY A 135 -8.52 6.03 -6.35
CA GLY A 135 -9.38 4.89 -6.04
C GLY A 135 -9.40 4.52 -4.55
N ASP A 136 -9.49 3.23 -4.26
CA ASP A 136 -9.61 2.64 -2.91
C ASP A 136 -8.32 1.98 -2.39
N SER A 137 -7.38 1.65 -3.29
CA SER A 137 -5.98 1.31 -2.96
C SER A 137 -5.36 2.35 -2.02
N ARG A 138 -4.41 2.00 -1.15
CA ARG A 138 -3.86 2.95 -0.17
C ARG A 138 -2.35 2.86 -0.02
N GLY A 139 -1.76 4.02 0.32
CA GLY A 139 -0.37 4.15 0.73
C GLY A 139 -0.28 4.54 2.21
N LEU A 140 0.76 4.12 2.91
CA LEU A 140 1.01 4.47 4.31
C LEU A 140 2.47 4.88 4.46
N LEU A 141 2.74 5.89 5.26
CA LEU A 141 4.09 6.25 5.69
C LEU A 141 4.23 5.95 7.18
N CYS A 142 5.31 5.30 7.59
CA CYS A 142 5.69 5.16 8.99
C CYS A 142 6.86 6.10 9.29
N ARG A 143 6.66 6.99 10.27
CA ARG A 143 7.65 7.94 10.75
C ARG A 143 7.65 7.92 12.27
N ASN A 144 8.83 7.81 12.90
CA ASN A 144 8.95 7.77 14.37
C ASN A 144 7.99 6.76 15.03
N ARG A 145 7.91 5.56 14.45
CA ARG A 145 7.05 4.44 14.85
C ARG A 145 5.56 4.73 14.80
N LYS A 146 5.14 5.83 14.18
CA LYS A 146 3.73 6.19 14.00
C LYS A 146 3.40 6.17 12.53
N PHE A 147 2.22 5.66 12.21
CA PHE A 147 1.69 5.84 10.88
C PHE A 147 1.37 7.33 10.68
N ILE A 148 1.73 7.84 9.52
CA ILE A 148 1.28 9.09 8.95
C ILE A 148 0.37 8.68 7.80
N SER A 149 -0.91 9.03 7.96
CA SER A 149 -1.91 8.71 6.96
C SER A 149 -1.63 9.46 5.66
N SER A 150 -1.56 8.75 4.54
CA SER A 150 -1.70 9.39 3.22
C SER A 150 -3.15 9.77 2.90
N GLN A 151 -4.11 9.42 3.78
CA GLN A 151 -5.52 9.38 3.41
C GLN A 151 -6.05 10.74 2.97
N ILE A 152 -6.52 10.75 1.72
CA ILE A 152 -7.52 11.69 1.24
C ILE A 152 -8.80 10.87 1.01
N HIS A 153 -9.56 10.59 2.08
CA HIS A 153 -10.82 9.85 2.05
C HIS A 153 -11.80 10.46 1.02
N VAL A 154 -12.32 9.71 0.04
CA VAL A 154 -13.52 10.12 -0.72
C VAL A 154 -14.71 9.46 -0.04
N LYS A 155 -15.53 10.23 0.70
CA LYS A 155 -16.82 9.73 1.17
C LYS A 155 -17.83 9.83 0.01
N GLY A 156 -18.20 8.72 -0.61
CA GLY A 156 -19.22 8.68 -1.67
C GLY A 156 -19.71 7.26 -1.93
N SER A 157 -21.01 7.09 -2.20
CA SER A 157 -21.72 5.80 -2.22
C SER A 157 -21.47 4.91 -3.45
N LEU A 158 -20.46 5.20 -4.25
CA LEU A 158 -19.93 4.28 -5.27
C LEU A 158 -18.65 3.69 -4.69
N ALA A 159 -18.46 2.36 -4.80
CA ALA A 159 -17.26 1.67 -4.35
C ALA A 159 -15.97 2.34 -4.86
N VAL A 160 -16.03 3.00 -6.04
CA VAL A 160 -14.98 3.90 -6.52
C VAL A 160 -15.62 5.13 -7.19
N SER A 161 -15.36 6.33 -6.67
CA SER A 161 -15.77 7.62 -7.29
C SER A 161 -14.66 8.26 -8.12
N ILE A 162 -13.45 7.70 -8.06
CA ILE A 162 -12.27 8.15 -8.78
C ILE A 162 -11.50 6.93 -9.31
N ALA A 163 -11.39 6.77 -10.62
CA ALA A 163 -10.68 5.64 -11.25
C ALA A 163 -10.13 6.03 -12.64
N LEU A 164 -9.13 5.27 -13.10
CA LEU A 164 -8.74 5.22 -14.50
C LEU A 164 -9.65 4.26 -15.26
N GLY A 165 -9.90 4.51 -16.55
CA GLY A 165 -10.81 3.69 -17.34
C GLY A 165 -12.27 4.03 -17.08
N ASP A 166 -13.14 3.01 -16.97
CA ASP A 166 -14.57 3.19 -16.66
C ASP A 166 -15.29 4.20 -17.58
N PHE A 167 -14.98 4.16 -18.88
CA PHE A 167 -15.40 5.20 -19.82
C PHE A 167 -16.91 5.34 -19.99
N ASP A 168 -17.67 4.27 -19.73
CA ASP A 168 -19.14 4.29 -19.72
C ASP A 168 -19.68 5.34 -18.70
N TYR A 169 -18.92 5.65 -17.65
CA TYR A 169 -19.25 6.66 -16.62
C TYR A 169 -18.67 8.04 -16.90
N LYS A 170 -17.90 8.19 -17.99
CA LYS A 170 -17.16 9.40 -18.39
C LYS A 170 -17.65 9.97 -19.73
N CYS A 171 -18.96 9.89 -19.96
CA CYS A 171 -19.61 10.32 -21.21
C CYS A 171 -20.72 11.38 -20.99
N ILE A 172 -20.71 12.12 -19.88
CA ILE A 172 -21.67 13.21 -19.66
C ILE A 172 -21.29 14.40 -20.54
N HIS A 173 -22.18 14.74 -21.46
CA HIS A 173 -22.01 15.88 -22.36
C HIS A 173 -21.95 17.21 -21.56
N GLY A 174 -21.01 18.09 -21.93
CA GLY A 174 -20.85 19.41 -21.33
C GLY A 174 -20.15 19.42 -19.97
N LYS A 175 -19.59 18.29 -19.54
CA LYS A 175 -18.77 18.15 -18.33
C LYS A 175 -17.32 17.89 -18.68
N GLY A 176 -16.39 18.49 -17.94
CA GLY A 176 -14.97 18.21 -18.07
C GLY A 176 -14.60 16.78 -17.63
N PRO A 177 -13.37 16.31 -17.91
CA PRO A 177 -12.92 14.96 -17.51
C PRO A 177 -13.01 14.68 -16.00
N THR A 178 -12.84 15.71 -15.16
CA THR A 178 -12.89 15.60 -13.70
C THR A 178 -14.29 15.83 -13.11
N GLU A 179 -15.29 16.12 -13.95
CA GLU A 179 -16.67 16.40 -13.55
C GLU A 179 -17.66 15.31 -14.02
N GLN A 180 -17.12 14.16 -14.41
CA GLN A 180 -17.87 12.97 -14.81
C GLN A 180 -18.45 12.22 -13.59
N LEU A 181 -19.20 11.13 -13.82
CA LEU A 181 -19.69 10.30 -12.70
C LEU A 181 -18.56 9.61 -11.95
N VAL A 182 -17.54 9.18 -12.69
CA VAL A 182 -16.26 8.68 -12.17
C VAL A 182 -15.18 9.67 -12.61
N SER A 183 -14.50 10.28 -11.65
CA SER A 183 -13.43 11.24 -11.94
C SER A 183 -12.10 10.52 -12.17
N THR A 184 -11.22 11.12 -12.97
CA THR A 184 -9.83 10.66 -13.13
C THR A 184 -8.85 11.54 -12.35
N GLU A 185 -9.34 12.52 -11.60
CA GLU A 185 -8.49 13.47 -10.89
C GLU A 185 -7.82 12.80 -9.70
N PRO A 186 -6.49 12.60 -9.71
CA PRO A 186 -5.82 11.97 -8.60
C PRO A 186 -5.73 12.94 -7.42
N LYS A 187 -5.75 12.37 -6.24
CA LYS A 187 -5.50 13.05 -4.98
C LYS A 187 -3.99 12.95 -4.68
N VAL A 188 -3.31 14.10 -4.65
CA VAL A 188 -1.86 14.19 -4.41
C VAL A 188 -1.59 14.82 -3.05
N HIS A 189 -0.86 14.11 -2.20
CA HIS A 189 -0.43 14.59 -0.89
C HIS A 189 1.10 14.64 -0.84
N ASP A 190 1.64 15.83 -0.60
CA ASP A 190 3.07 16.05 -0.40
C ASP A 190 3.41 16.00 1.09
N ILE A 191 4.47 15.27 1.41
CA ILE A 191 5.03 15.20 2.75
C ILE A 191 6.51 15.52 2.66
N GLU A 192 6.96 16.55 3.36
CA GLU A 192 8.39 16.83 3.50
C GLU A 192 9.09 15.68 4.23
N ARG A 193 10.28 15.32 3.76
CA ARG A 193 11.10 14.21 4.27
C ARG A 193 12.16 14.76 5.25
N PRO A 194 11.97 14.59 6.56
CA PRO A 194 13.06 14.70 7.52
C PRO A 194 13.94 13.45 7.38
N GLU A 195 15.22 13.67 7.07
CA GLU A 195 16.19 12.61 6.80
C GLU A 195 16.32 11.61 7.96
N GLU A 196 16.03 12.03 9.20
CA GLU A 196 16.24 11.22 10.41
C GLU A 196 15.01 10.43 10.89
N ASP A 197 13.79 10.72 10.42
CA ASP A 197 12.58 10.14 11.04
C ASP A 197 11.82 9.12 10.17
N ASP A 198 11.96 9.20 8.84
CA ASP A 198 11.23 8.33 7.92
C ASP A 198 11.74 6.89 8.02
N GLN A 199 10.83 5.93 8.21
CA GLN A 199 11.18 4.54 8.47
C GLN A 199 10.83 3.64 7.29
N PHE A 200 9.57 3.58 6.89
CA PHE A 200 9.15 2.84 5.70
C PHE A 200 7.82 3.37 5.14
N THR A 201 7.56 3.07 3.87
CA THR A 201 6.28 3.30 3.20
C THR A 201 5.72 1.98 2.71
N ILE A 202 4.39 1.83 2.77
CA ILE A 202 3.66 0.67 2.25
C ILE A 202 2.70 1.18 1.17
N LEU A 203 2.67 0.52 0.01
CA LEU A 203 1.59 0.66 -0.97
C LEU A 203 0.88 -0.68 -1.11
N ALA A 204 -0.45 -0.71 -1.05
CA ALA A 204 -1.19 -1.94 -1.33
C ALA A 204 -2.50 -1.67 -2.09
N CYS A 205 -2.88 -2.65 -2.92
CA CYS A 205 -4.14 -2.67 -3.66
C CYS A 205 -5.36 -2.86 -2.73
N ASP A 206 -6.55 -2.77 -3.30
CA ASP A 206 -7.79 -3.15 -2.61
C ASP A 206 -7.85 -4.67 -2.34
N GLY A 207 -8.50 -5.05 -1.24
CA GLY A 207 -8.65 -6.44 -0.80
C GLY A 207 -8.65 -6.63 0.71
N ILE A 208 -7.97 -5.74 1.46
CA ILE A 208 -7.90 -5.84 2.93
C ILE A 208 -8.32 -4.62 3.70
N TRP A 209 -8.48 -3.48 3.04
CA TRP A 209 -8.58 -2.23 3.77
C TRP A 209 -9.90 -2.02 4.51
N ASP A 210 -10.88 -2.91 4.26
CA ASP A 210 -12.12 -3.05 5.00
C ASP A 210 -11.97 -3.94 6.25
N VAL A 211 -10.94 -4.79 6.30
CA VAL A 211 -10.70 -5.77 7.38
C VAL A 211 -9.45 -5.48 8.21
N VAL A 212 -8.54 -4.64 7.72
CA VAL A 212 -7.29 -4.26 8.39
C VAL A 212 -7.20 -2.74 8.52
N ARG A 213 -6.93 -2.27 9.74
CA ARG A 213 -6.71 -0.85 10.01
C ARG A 213 -5.29 -0.44 9.60
N ASN A 214 -5.13 0.83 9.19
CA ASN A 214 -3.83 1.38 8.78
C ASN A 214 -2.75 1.21 9.86
N GLU A 215 -3.11 1.46 11.11
CA GLU A 215 -2.27 1.30 12.29
C GLU A 215 -1.80 -0.15 12.45
N GLU A 216 -2.71 -1.09 12.23
CA GLU A 216 -2.48 -2.52 12.43
C GLU A 216 -1.49 -3.07 11.40
N LEU A 217 -1.65 -2.71 10.12
CA LEU A 217 -0.69 -3.06 9.08
C LEU A 217 0.68 -2.40 9.32
N CYS A 218 0.70 -1.13 9.73
CA CYS A 218 1.93 -0.43 10.04
C CYS A 218 2.67 -1.07 11.23
N ASP A 219 1.94 -1.45 12.28
CA ASP A 219 2.49 -2.13 13.44
C ASP A 219 3.01 -3.53 13.09
N PHE A 220 2.28 -4.27 12.25
CA PHE A 220 2.68 -5.59 11.75
C PHE A 220 4.01 -5.53 11.01
N VAL A 221 4.12 -4.67 10.00
CA VAL A 221 5.37 -4.52 9.21
C VAL A 221 6.52 -4.05 10.10
N ARG A 222 6.28 -3.09 10.99
CA ARG A 222 7.31 -2.63 11.93
C ARG A 222 7.83 -3.77 12.81
N SER A 223 6.94 -4.58 13.36
CA SER A 223 7.31 -5.74 14.17
C SER A 223 8.02 -6.82 13.35
N GLY A 224 7.60 -7.07 12.11
CA GLY A 224 8.29 -7.98 11.19
C GLY A 224 9.74 -7.56 10.95
N LEU A 225 9.98 -6.28 10.67
CA LEU A 225 11.32 -5.71 10.47
C LEU A 225 12.20 -5.70 11.74
N GLU A 226 11.60 -5.78 12.93
CA GLU A 226 12.33 -5.93 14.20
C GLU A 226 12.74 -7.39 14.47
N VAL A 227 12.12 -8.36 13.79
CA VAL A 227 12.39 -9.79 13.96
C VAL A 227 13.22 -10.35 12.82
N SER A 228 13.00 -9.87 11.59
CA SER A 228 13.65 -10.32 10.35
C SER A 228 14.52 -9.22 9.75
N ASP A 229 15.74 -9.57 9.33
CA ASP A 229 16.60 -8.71 8.50
C ASP A 229 16.30 -8.84 7.01
N ASP A 230 15.37 -9.70 6.65
CA ASP A 230 14.87 -9.95 5.31
C ASP A 230 13.50 -9.29 5.12
N PRO A 231 13.41 -8.13 4.43
CA PRO A 231 12.14 -7.47 4.18
C PRO A 231 11.26 -8.19 3.14
N GLU A 232 11.83 -9.08 2.30
CA GLU A 232 11.05 -9.91 1.36
C GLU A 232 10.17 -10.86 2.17
N LYS A 233 10.75 -11.50 3.20
CA LYS A 233 10.00 -12.33 4.14
C LYS A 233 8.86 -11.56 4.81
N VAL A 234 9.10 -10.32 5.24
CA VAL A 234 8.05 -9.47 5.85
C VAL A 234 6.94 -9.16 4.84
N CYS A 235 7.28 -8.91 3.56
CA CYS A 235 6.28 -8.72 2.51
C CYS A 235 5.46 -9.98 2.27
N ASN A 236 6.09 -11.15 2.18
CA ASN A 236 5.37 -12.41 1.96
C ASN A 236 4.46 -12.73 3.15
N GLU A 237 4.89 -12.47 4.40
CA GLU A 237 4.02 -12.60 5.58
C GLU A 237 2.79 -11.68 5.51
N VAL A 238 2.93 -10.45 5.00
CA VAL A 238 1.80 -9.57 4.72
C VAL A 238 0.88 -10.19 3.66
N VAL A 239 1.44 -10.62 2.53
CA VAL A 239 0.67 -11.20 1.42
C VAL A 239 -0.03 -12.49 1.82
N ASP A 240 0.60 -13.38 2.57
CA ASP A 240 0.00 -14.62 3.08
C ASP A 240 -1.15 -14.35 4.05
N THR A 241 -0.96 -13.37 4.95
CA THR A 241 -1.97 -13.04 5.96
C THR A 241 -3.20 -12.39 5.33
N TYR A 242 -3.00 -11.62 4.26
CA TYR A 242 -3.99 -10.66 3.77
C TYR A 242 -4.43 -10.89 2.32
N ASN A 243 -3.72 -11.75 1.58
CA ASN A 243 -3.95 -12.08 0.18
C ASN A 243 -4.05 -10.82 -0.72
N ILE A 244 -3.02 -9.97 -0.64
CA ILE A 244 -2.92 -8.69 -1.39
C ILE A 244 -1.61 -8.55 -2.13
N SER A 245 -1.55 -7.59 -3.05
CA SER A 245 -0.29 -7.04 -3.56
C SER A 245 0.20 -5.90 -2.69
N VAL A 246 1.47 -5.96 -2.29
CA VAL A 246 2.11 -4.97 -1.44
C VAL A 246 3.47 -4.56 -2.01
N ILE A 247 3.81 -3.28 -1.87
CA ILE A 247 5.16 -2.75 -2.04
C ILE A 247 5.58 -2.16 -0.69
N LEU A 248 6.66 -2.68 -0.12
CA LEU A 248 7.33 -2.13 1.06
C LEU A 248 8.58 -1.37 0.61
N ILE A 249 8.71 -0.12 1.05
CA ILE A 249 9.86 0.74 0.76
C ILE A 249 10.49 1.16 2.08
N CYS A 250 11.67 0.66 2.37
CA CYS A 250 12.44 0.95 3.57
C CYS A 250 13.37 2.15 3.34
N PHE A 251 13.29 3.13 4.24
CA PHE A 251 14.23 4.25 4.35
C PHE A 251 15.44 3.85 5.23
N PRO A 252 16.51 4.66 5.29
CA PRO A 252 17.68 4.34 6.11
C PRO A 252 17.36 4.00 7.58
N ASN A 253 16.39 4.72 8.16
CA ASN A 253 15.95 4.59 9.56
C ASN A 253 14.78 3.59 9.75
N ALA A 254 14.55 2.71 8.78
CA ALA A 254 13.68 1.54 8.96
C ALA A 254 14.08 0.77 10.23
N PRO A 255 13.10 0.16 10.95
CA PRO A 255 13.39 -0.67 12.11
C PRO A 255 14.45 -1.71 11.77
N LYS A 256 15.37 -1.92 12.70
CA LYS A 256 16.42 -2.93 12.58
C LYS A 256 16.11 -4.07 13.53
N VAL A 257 16.65 -5.25 13.21
CA VAL A 257 16.47 -6.45 14.03
C VAL A 257 16.87 -6.19 15.48
N SER A 258 15.97 -6.55 16.39
CA SER A 258 16.14 -6.43 17.83
C SER A 258 16.21 -7.81 18.46
N ALA A 259 17.26 -8.06 19.24
CA ALA A 259 17.41 -9.30 19.99
C ALA A 259 16.28 -9.49 21.03
N GLU A 260 15.66 -8.40 21.49
CA GLU A 260 14.48 -8.46 22.36
C GLU A 260 13.24 -8.91 21.60
N ALA A 261 13.01 -8.36 20.40
CA ALA A 261 11.88 -8.74 19.55
C ALA A 261 11.98 -10.22 19.12
N GLY A 262 13.17 -10.68 18.71
CA GLY A 262 13.39 -12.08 18.35
C GLY A 262 13.17 -13.05 19.51
N LYS A 263 13.50 -12.66 20.75
CA LYS A 263 13.19 -13.47 21.94
C LYS A 263 11.69 -13.54 22.20
N LYS A 264 10.98 -12.41 22.11
CA LYS A 264 9.52 -12.35 22.28
C LYS A 264 8.79 -13.21 21.25
N GLU A 265 9.24 -13.19 19.99
CA GLU A 265 8.67 -14.04 18.93
C GLU A 265 8.85 -15.53 19.26
N ALA A 266 10.08 -15.94 19.63
CA ALA A 266 10.36 -17.33 19.97
C ALA A 266 9.61 -17.83 21.23
N GLU A 267 9.31 -16.94 22.17
CA GLU A 267 8.46 -17.26 23.34
C GLU A 267 7.00 -17.43 22.95
N LEU A 268 6.49 -16.59 22.04
CA LEU A 268 5.13 -16.68 21.52
C LEU A 268 4.94 -17.97 20.71
N ASP A 269 5.89 -18.32 19.83
CA ASP A 269 5.83 -19.55 19.03
C ASP A 269 5.75 -20.80 19.92
N LYS A 270 6.59 -20.86 20.96
CA LYS A 270 6.55 -21.94 21.95
C LYS A 270 5.21 -22.02 22.68
N TYR A 271 4.62 -20.87 23.00
CA TYR A 271 3.31 -20.83 23.64
C TYR A 271 2.23 -21.38 22.72
N LEU A 272 2.19 -20.94 21.45
CA LEU A 272 1.22 -21.40 20.45
C LEU A 272 1.34 -22.91 20.21
N GLU A 273 2.56 -23.44 20.06
CA GLU A 273 2.83 -24.88 19.96
C GLU A 273 2.29 -25.65 21.18
N TYR A 274 2.51 -25.11 22.39
CA TYR A 274 2.06 -25.72 23.64
C TYR A 274 0.53 -25.78 23.75
N THR A 275 -0.15 -24.69 23.40
CA THR A 275 -1.62 -24.62 23.51
C THR A 275 -2.38 -25.42 22.45
N LYS A 276 -1.73 -25.94 21.40
CA LYS A 276 -2.38 -26.59 20.24
C LYS A 276 -3.58 -25.79 19.71
N MET A 277 -3.53 -24.46 19.80
CA MET A 277 -4.58 -23.63 19.22
C MET A 277 -4.51 -23.77 17.71
N ASP A 278 -5.67 -24.07 17.12
CA ASP A 278 -5.81 -24.22 15.67
C ASP A 278 -5.47 -22.87 15.00
N MET A 279 -4.63 -22.91 13.96
CA MET A 279 -4.01 -21.74 13.33
C MET A 279 -5.05 -20.70 12.85
N SER A 280 -6.27 -21.15 12.56
CA SER A 280 -7.42 -20.33 12.17
C SER A 280 -7.90 -19.35 13.25
N PHE A 281 -7.65 -19.60 14.54
CA PHE A 281 -8.01 -18.69 15.65
C PHE A 281 -6.83 -17.79 16.05
N CYS A 282 -5.62 -18.11 15.58
CA CYS A 282 -4.38 -17.49 16.01
C CYS A 282 -4.17 -16.09 15.42
N ILE A 283 -4.72 -15.76 14.26
CA ILE A 283 -4.47 -14.44 13.63
C ILE A 283 -4.99 -13.31 14.54
N SER A 284 -6.25 -13.36 14.98
CA SER A 284 -6.81 -12.35 15.89
C SER A 284 -6.15 -12.35 17.28
N LEU A 285 -5.68 -13.50 17.77
CA LEU A 285 -5.00 -13.61 19.06
C LEU A 285 -3.53 -13.13 18.99
N PHE A 286 -2.85 -13.36 17.87
CA PHE A 286 -1.51 -12.88 17.55
C PHE A 286 -1.50 -11.35 17.49
N PHE A 287 -2.50 -10.74 16.85
CA PHE A 287 -2.68 -9.29 16.85
C PHE A 287 -3.06 -8.74 18.23
N PHE A 288 -3.95 -9.41 18.97
CA PHE A 288 -4.32 -8.99 20.34
C PHE A 288 -3.13 -9.03 21.30
N LEU A 289 -2.27 -10.05 21.21
CA LEU A 289 -1.08 -10.20 22.06
C LEU A 289 0.09 -9.32 21.62
N LYS A 290 0.32 -9.11 20.31
CA LYS A 290 1.35 -8.17 19.80
C LYS A 290 1.02 -6.70 20.08
N ALA A 291 -0.26 -6.34 20.20
CA ALA A 291 -0.70 -4.98 20.48
C ALA A 291 -0.90 -4.64 21.98
N THR A 292 -0.91 -5.61 22.88
CA THR A 292 -1.19 -5.36 24.32
C THR A 292 0.06 -5.31 25.20
N ASN A 293 0.02 -4.37 26.15
CA ASN A 293 1.06 -3.99 27.11
C ASN A 293 1.48 -5.16 28.03
N GLU A 294 2.73 -5.18 28.54
CA GLU A 294 3.34 -6.25 29.36
C GLU A 294 2.43 -6.85 30.44
N LYS A 295 1.58 -6.02 31.05
CA LYS A 295 0.65 -6.41 32.13
C LYS A 295 -0.39 -7.46 31.72
N VAL A 296 -0.77 -7.53 30.43
CA VAL A 296 -1.74 -8.52 29.93
C VAL A 296 -1.08 -9.88 29.78
N LEU A 297 0.14 -9.91 29.24
CA LEU A 297 0.96 -11.13 29.10
C LEU A 297 1.29 -11.76 30.47
N THR A 298 1.61 -10.96 31.48
CA THR A 298 1.88 -11.50 32.85
C THR A 298 0.64 -12.11 33.50
N LYS A 299 -0.55 -11.57 33.21
CA LYS A 299 -1.82 -12.04 33.77
C LYS A 299 -2.29 -13.33 33.08
N ILE A 300 -2.04 -13.46 31.78
CA ILE A 300 -2.32 -14.68 31.00
C ILE A 300 -1.37 -15.83 31.39
N ALA A 301 -0.09 -15.52 31.66
CA ALA A 301 0.90 -16.52 32.06
C ALA A 301 0.66 -17.14 33.46
N THR A 302 -0.14 -16.49 34.31
CA THR A 302 -0.37 -16.92 35.70
C THR A 302 -1.71 -17.65 35.92
N GLU A 303 -2.72 -17.43 35.07
CA GLU A 303 -4.05 -18.07 35.19
C GLU A 303 -4.64 -18.49 33.83
N PRO A 304 -4.27 -19.67 33.28
CA PRO A 304 -4.72 -20.12 31.95
C PRO A 304 -6.22 -20.42 31.84
N SER A 305 -6.92 -20.65 32.95
CA SER A 305 -8.30 -21.16 32.98
C SER A 305 -9.39 -20.08 32.87
N ASP A 306 -9.04 -18.79 32.93
CA ASP A 306 -10.02 -17.68 32.96
C ASP A 306 -9.97 -16.78 31.70
N PHE A 307 -9.39 -17.29 30.61
CA PHE A 307 -9.13 -16.54 29.37
C PHE A 307 -10.38 -15.87 28.76
N SER A 308 -11.55 -16.52 28.82
CA SER A 308 -12.82 -15.96 28.34
C SER A 308 -13.31 -14.78 29.17
N LYS A 309 -12.97 -14.71 30.46
CA LYS A 309 -13.30 -13.55 31.31
C LYS A 309 -12.36 -12.38 31.09
N ILE A 310 -11.07 -12.65 30.84
CA ILE A 310 -10.06 -11.60 30.62
C ILE A 310 -10.39 -10.76 29.37
N ILE A 311 -10.85 -11.40 28.29
CA ILE A 311 -11.31 -10.72 27.07
C ILE A 311 -12.60 -9.91 27.31
N CYS A 312 -13.52 -10.41 28.14
CA CYS A 312 -14.78 -9.72 28.45
C CYS A 312 -14.64 -8.56 29.45
N GLU A 313 -13.57 -8.53 30.26
CA GLU A 313 -13.38 -7.53 31.33
C GLU A 313 -12.52 -6.33 30.91
N THR A 314 -11.82 -6.39 29.78
CA THR A 314 -11.14 -5.21 29.22
C THR A 314 -12.18 -4.23 28.67
N PRO A 315 -12.27 -2.99 29.17
CA PRO A 315 -13.24 -2.04 28.67
C PRO A 315 -12.90 -1.71 27.22
N SER A 316 -13.81 -2.07 26.32
CA SER A 316 -13.84 -1.50 24.99
C SER A 316 -13.95 0.02 25.18
N SER A 317 -12.89 0.74 24.80
CA SER A 317 -12.96 2.19 24.65
C SER A 317 -13.72 2.50 23.36
N HIS A 318 -14.99 2.10 23.34
CA HIS A 318 -15.97 2.57 22.38
C HIS A 318 -16.68 3.78 22.98
N LYS A 319 -16.25 4.96 22.54
CA LYS A 319 -17.11 6.13 22.26
C LYS A 319 -16.58 6.82 21.02
#